data_AF-A0A7X7GA20-F1
#
_entry.id   AF-A0A7X7GA20-F1
#
_cell.length_a   1.000
_cell.length_b   1.000
_cell.length_c   1.000
_cell.angle_alpha   90.00
_cell.angle_beta   90.00
_cell.angle_gamma   90.00
#
_symmetry.space_group_name_H-M   'P 1'
#
loop_
_entity.id
_entity.type
_entity.pdbx_description
1 polymer ?
#
loop_
_entity_poly.entity_id
_entity_poly.type
_entity_poly.pdbx_seq_one_letter_code
_entity_poly.pdbx_strand_id
1 'polypeptide(L)'
;WQAELYADVARFNRVLHNLATDVWTYISLGYFAQVRGQGTVGSSTMPHKVNPIRFENAEANLEISCALLDALGATLVTSRLQRDLTDSTTQRNIGPAFGHSLLAIDNVRRGLAGLDVDRAALERDLDANWEVLGEAIQTAMRAAAVAGVPGMEDPYERLKELTRGRRVTGEDLRAFVAGLGLPDDVAARLSALTPATYTGLAARLVERFLEA
;
A
#
# COMPACT_ATOMS: atom_id res chain seq x y z
N TRP A 1 10.76 12.29 27.97
CA TRP A 1 10.42 13.25 26.91
C TRP A 1 11.34 13.18 25.68
N GLN A 2 12.67 13.41 25.76
CA GLN A 2 13.52 13.37 24.55
C GLN A 2 13.50 12.00 23.85
N ALA A 3 13.75 10.92 24.59
CA ALA A 3 13.70 9.57 24.02
C ALA A 3 12.32 9.20 23.48
N GLU A 4 11.24 9.66 24.13
CA GLU A 4 9.85 9.46 23.68
C GLU A 4 9.61 10.19 22.36
N LEU A 5 10.03 11.46 22.26
CA LEU A 5 9.96 12.26 21.04
C LEU A 5 10.72 11.59 19.88
N TYR A 6 11.94 11.11 20.13
CA TYR A 6 12.72 10.43 19.09
C TYR A 6 12.02 9.15 18.62
N ALA A 7 11.42 8.39 19.55
CA ALA A 7 10.66 7.20 19.21
C ALA A 7 9.39 7.52 18.40
N ASP A 8 8.67 8.61 18.72
CA ASP A 8 7.53 9.10 17.95
C ASP A 8 7.93 9.46 16.51
N VAL A 9 9.01 10.23 16.36
CA VAL A 9 9.50 10.64 15.03
C VAL A 9 10.00 9.44 14.23
N ALA A 10 10.71 8.50 14.88
CA ALA A 10 11.16 7.29 14.22
C ALA A 10 9.98 6.38 13.81
N ARG A 11 8.87 6.35 14.57
CA ARG A 11 7.64 5.66 14.14
C ARG A 11 7.02 6.32 12.91
N PHE A 12 6.88 7.65 12.93
CA PHE A 12 6.41 8.41 11.77
C PHE A 12 7.28 8.14 10.54
N ASN A 13 8.61 8.17 10.69
CA ASN A 13 9.53 7.92 9.60
C ASN A 13 9.36 6.52 8.98
N ARG A 14 9.13 5.49 9.79
CA ARG A 14 8.89 4.12 9.32
C ARG A 14 7.58 3.99 8.54
N VAL A 15 6.53 4.70 8.96
CA VAL A 15 5.27 4.78 8.19
C VAL A 15 5.50 5.50 6.86
N LEU A 16 6.23 6.61 6.87
CA LEU A 16 6.56 7.37 5.66
C LEU A 16 7.48 6.60 4.71
N HIS A 17 8.36 5.75 5.23
CA HIS A 17 9.23 4.86 4.46
C HIS A 17 8.38 3.84 3.70
N ASN A 18 7.43 3.19 4.39
CA ASN A 18 6.49 2.26 3.76
C ASN A 18 5.67 2.94 2.65
N LEU A 19 5.21 4.18 2.87
CA LEU A 19 4.56 4.96 1.81
C LEU A 19 5.49 5.18 0.60
N ALA A 20 6.77 5.49 0.83
CA ALA A 20 7.73 5.69 -0.26
C ALA A 20 7.96 4.41 -1.07
N THR A 21 8.08 3.26 -0.41
CA THR A 21 8.26 1.95 -1.08
C THR A 21 7.02 1.52 -1.86
N ASP A 22 5.83 1.76 -1.31
CA ASP A 22 4.57 1.42 -1.99
C ASP A 22 4.36 2.30 -3.23
N VAL A 23 4.59 3.62 -3.12
CA VAL A 23 4.48 4.52 -4.27
C VAL A 23 5.54 4.21 -5.34
N TRP A 24 6.76 3.86 -4.94
CA TRP A 24 7.77 3.35 -5.87
C TRP A 24 7.25 2.13 -6.64
N THR A 25 6.62 1.19 -5.94
CA THR A 25 6.04 -0.02 -6.54
C THR A 25 4.93 0.32 -7.51
N TYR A 26 4.01 1.22 -7.15
CA TYR A 26 2.93 1.65 -8.05
C TYR A 26 3.44 2.37 -9.29
N ILE A 27 4.52 3.14 -9.19
CA ILE A 27 5.20 3.73 -10.36
C ILE A 27 5.82 2.63 -11.22
N SER A 28 6.46 1.62 -10.62
CA SER A 28 7.05 0.47 -11.32
C SER A 28 6.00 -0.36 -12.08
N LEU A 29 4.81 -0.53 -11.49
CA LEU A 29 3.65 -1.18 -12.13
C LEU A 29 2.98 -0.30 -13.20
N GLY A 30 3.35 0.97 -13.31
CA GLY A 30 2.75 1.92 -14.25
C GLY A 30 1.39 2.47 -13.83
N TYR A 31 0.99 2.34 -12.56
CA TYR A 31 -0.25 2.92 -12.04
C TYR A 31 -0.16 4.44 -11.85
N PHE A 32 1.07 4.93 -11.65
CA PHE A 32 1.36 6.35 -11.68
C PHE A 32 2.43 6.67 -12.72
N ALA A 33 2.14 7.65 -13.57
CA ALA A 33 3.13 8.38 -14.32
C ALA A 33 3.70 9.52 -13.45
N GLN A 34 4.92 9.94 -13.73
CA GLN A 34 5.52 11.12 -13.11
C GLN A 34 5.48 12.29 -14.09
N VAL A 35 4.87 13.39 -13.68
CA VAL A 35 4.80 14.62 -14.48
C VAL A 35 6.22 15.15 -14.68
N ARG A 36 6.63 15.27 -15.94
CA ARG A 36 7.96 15.80 -16.29
C ARG A 36 8.01 17.30 -15.93
N GLY A 37 8.92 17.68 -15.05
CA GLY A 37 9.43 19.05 -15.06
C GLY A 37 10.22 19.25 -16.35
N GLN A 38 10.02 20.36 -17.06
CA GLN A 38 10.85 20.66 -18.23
C GLN A 38 12.32 20.75 -17.80
N GLY A 39 13.17 19.89 -18.37
CA GLY A 39 14.64 19.91 -18.17
C GLY A 39 15.22 18.90 -17.19
N THR A 40 14.45 18.00 -16.56
CA THR A 40 15.03 16.94 -15.71
C THR A 40 15.55 15.77 -16.54
N VAL A 41 16.88 15.59 -16.57
CA VAL A 41 17.53 14.40 -17.14
C VAL A 41 17.26 13.21 -16.21
N GLY A 42 16.41 12.27 -16.62
CA GLY A 42 16.06 11.10 -15.81
C GLY A 42 17.14 10.00 -15.77
N SER A 43 17.97 9.91 -16.81
CA SER A 43 19.15 9.04 -16.86
C SER A 43 20.15 9.59 -17.89
N SER A 44 21.46 9.46 -17.61
CA SER A 44 22.55 9.89 -18.50
C SER A 44 22.68 9.01 -19.76
N THR A 45 22.12 7.80 -19.75
CA THR A 45 22.23 6.83 -20.86
C THR A 45 20.89 6.42 -21.45
N MET A 46 19.78 6.59 -20.71
CA MET A 46 18.43 6.22 -21.16
C MET A 46 17.48 7.43 -21.12
N PRO A 47 17.38 8.22 -22.21
CA PRO A 47 16.64 9.49 -22.25
C PRO A 47 15.13 9.37 -21.97
N HIS A 48 14.56 8.17 -22.12
CA HIS A 48 13.15 7.88 -21.88
C HIS A 48 12.85 7.49 -20.42
N LYS A 49 13.87 7.14 -19.62
CA LYS A 49 13.70 6.61 -18.27
C LYS A 49 13.37 7.74 -17.28
N VAL A 50 12.25 7.58 -16.57
CA VAL A 50 11.82 8.48 -15.50
C VAL A 50 11.82 7.68 -14.20
N ASN A 51 12.78 7.98 -13.32
CA ASN A 51 12.94 7.26 -12.05
C ASN A 51 12.22 7.99 -10.92
N PRO A 52 11.60 7.27 -9.97
CA PRO A 52 10.98 7.83 -8.76
C PRO A 52 12.02 8.29 -7.72
N ILE A 53 13.01 9.08 -8.15
CA ILE A 53 14.21 9.44 -7.35
C ILE A 53 13.88 10.13 -6.02
N ARG A 54 12.74 10.81 -5.95
CA ARG A 54 12.31 11.49 -4.72
C ARG A 54 11.92 10.48 -3.65
N PHE A 55 11.20 9.42 -4.02
CA PHE A 55 10.82 8.36 -3.09
C PHE A 55 12.04 7.55 -2.66
N GLU A 56 12.94 7.21 -3.60
CA GLU A 56 14.22 6.54 -3.31
C GLU A 56 15.12 7.37 -2.38
N ASN A 57 15.19 8.69 -2.59
CA ASN A 57 15.95 9.58 -1.71
C ASN A 57 15.32 9.68 -0.32
N ALA A 58 13.98 9.73 -0.24
CA ALA A 58 13.28 9.75 1.03
C ALA A 58 13.51 8.48 1.83
N GLU A 59 13.42 7.31 1.19
CA GLU A 59 13.64 5.99 1.79
C GLU A 59 14.97 5.95 2.57
N ALA A 60 16.08 6.23 1.87
CA ALA A 60 17.41 6.21 2.46
C ALA A 60 17.58 7.23 3.61
N ASN A 61 17.00 8.42 3.48
CA ASN A 61 17.06 9.44 4.53
C ASN A 61 16.23 9.06 5.77
N LEU A 62 15.09 8.38 5.60
CA LEU A 62 14.27 7.90 6.71
C LEU A 62 14.98 6.82 7.51
N GLU A 63 15.71 5.93 6.83
CA GLU A 63 16.53 4.89 7.47
C GLU A 63 17.66 5.50 8.30
N ILE A 64 18.41 6.44 7.73
CA ILE A 64 19.49 7.15 8.45
C ILE A 64 18.93 7.93 9.64
N SER A 65 17.80 8.62 9.44
CA SER A 65 17.14 9.36 10.52
C SER A 65 16.71 8.42 11.65
N CYS A 66 16.06 7.30 11.35
CA CYS A 66 15.66 6.31 12.35
C CYS A 66 16.86 5.76 13.12
N ALA A 67 17.94 5.38 12.42
CA ALA A 67 19.14 4.84 13.06
C ALA A 67 19.74 5.83 14.08
N LEU A 68 19.81 7.12 13.72
CA LEU A 68 20.28 8.16 14.63
C LEU A 68 19.32 8.41 15.80
N LEU A 69 18.01 8.49 15.54
CA LEU A 69 16.98 8.71 16.57
C LEU A 69 16.93 7.56 17.59
N ASP A 70 17.01 6.31 17.13
CA ASP A 70 17.05 5.13 17.98
C ASP A 70 18.32 5.15 18.86
N ALA A 71 19.49 5.48 18.28
CA ALA A 71 20.74 5.60 19.03
C ALA A 71 20.70 6.73 20.07
N LEU A 72 20.19 7.91 19.71
CA LEU A 72 20.00 9.04 20.63
C LEU A 72 19.05 8.68 21.78
N GLY A 73 17.93 8.03 21.48
CA GLY A 73 16.94 7.62 22.46
C GLY A 73 17.48 6.58 23.45
N ALA A 74 18.28 5.62 22.97
CA ALA A 74 18.88 4.59 23.80
C ALA A 74 20.02 5.10 24.69
N THR A 75 20.80 6.08 24.21
CA THR A 75 22.04 6.52 24.88
C THR A 75 21.83 7.69 25.85
N LEU A 76 20.94 8.63 25.55
CA LEU A 76 20.75 9.84 26.37
C LEU A 76 19.97 9.59 27.68
N VAL A 77 19.46 8.39 27.89
CA VAL A 77 18.75 7.99 29.12
C VAL A 77 19.68 7.44 30.20
N THR A 78 20.98 7.34 29.93
CA THR A 78 21.97 6.79 30.86
C THR A 78 23.16 7.72 31.03
N SER A 79 23.66 7.80 32.26
CA SER A 79 24.87 8.53 32.61
C SER A 79 25.47 7.93 33.88
N ARG A 80 26.80 7.84 33.96
CA ARG A 80 27.49 7.31 35.15
C ARG A 80 27.42 8.30 36.32
N LEU A 81 27.06 7.79 37.50
CA LEU A 81 27.02 8.53 38.77
C LEU A 81 26.23 9.85 38.64
N GLN A 82 26.79 10.99 39.07
CA GLN A 82 26.08 12.27 39.03
C GLN A 82 25.91 12.82 37.61
N ARG A 83 26.91 12.61 36.73
CA ARG A 83 26.87 12.84 35.27
C ARG A 83 28.23 12.51 34.63
N ASP A 84 28.26 11.89 33.46
CA ASP A 84 29.43 11.86 32.57
C ASP A 84 29.21 12.73 31.33
N LEU A 85 30.25 12.96 30.51
CA LEU A 85 30.21 13.91 29.38
C LEU A 85 29.93 13.27 28.01
N THR A 86 29.57 11.99 27.96
CA THR A 86 29.30 11.32 26.68
C THR A 86 28.08 11.91 25.97
N ASP A 87 27.09 12.34 26.75
CA ASP A 87 25.89 13.05 26.28
C ASP A 87 26.23 14.31 25.45
N SER A 88 27.28 15.05 25.81
CA SER A 88 27.65 16.31 25.15
C SER A 88 27.93 16.13 23.66
N THR A 89 28.65 15.08 23.25
CA THR A 89 28.91 14.83 21.83
C THR A 89 27.76 14.12 21.15
N THR A 90 27.04 13.26 21.86
CA THR A 90 25.84 12.58 21.37
C THR A 90 24.75 13.58 20.98
N GLN A 91 24.47 14.57 21.83
CA GLN A 91 23.43 15.59 21.59
C GLN A 91 23.70 16.46 20.35
N ARG A 92 24.95 16.58 19.89
CA ARG A 92 25.28 17.29 18.63
C ARG A 92 24.74 16.59 17.37
N ASN A 93 24.29 15.34 17.52
CA ASN A 93 23.69 14.55 16.43
C ASN A 93 22.15 14.63 16.38
N ILE A 94 21.51 15.36 17.30
CA ILE A 94 20.05 15.59 17.27
C ILE A 94 19.67 16.31 15.96
N GLY A 95 20.36 17.39 15.62
CA GLY A 95 20.12 18.15 14.39
C GLY A 95 20.22 17.28 13.12
N PRO A 96 21.33 16.55 12.90
CA PRO A 96 21.44 15.59 11.80
C PRO A 96 20.29 14.57 11.72
N ALA A 97 19.90 13.98 12.85
CA ALA A 97 18.81 12.99 12.89
C ALA A 97 17.49 13.57 12.36
N PHE A 98 17.10 14.76 12.82
CA PHE A 98 15.92 15.46 12.32
C PHE A 98 16.09 16.01 10.90
N GLY A 99 17.29 16.43 10.53
CA GLY A 99 17.59 16.94 9.20
C GLY A 99 17.33 15.91 8.10
N HIS A 100 17.72 14.66 8.33
CA HIS A 100 17.41 13.56 7.41
C HIS A 100 15.90 13.29 7.30
N SER A 101 15.16 13.29 8.42
CA SER A 101 13.69 13.14 8.40
C SER A 101 13.02 14.28 7.60
N LEU A 102 13.42 15.53 7.85
CA LEU A 102 12.84 16.69 7.16
C LEU A 102 13.13 16.67 5.66
N LEU A 103 14.35 16.29 5.25
CA LEU A 103 14.70 16.13 3.84
C LEU A 103 13.86 15.04 3.17
N ALA A 104 13.63 13.92 3.86
CA ALA A 104 12.75 12.87 3.35
C ALA A 104 11.30 13.36 3.20
N ILE A 105 10.77 14.07 4.19
CA ILE A 105 9.41 14.65 4.14
C ILE A 105 9.26 15.58 2.93
N ASP A 106 10.22 16.48 2.69
CA ASP A 106 10.15 17.38 1.53
C ASP A 106 10.22 16.62 0.20
N ASN A 107 11.05 15.57 0.13
CA ASN A 107 11.11 14.71 -1.06
C ASN A 107 9.80 13.97 -1.31
N VAL A 108 9.21 13.33 -0.30
CA VAL A 108 7.91 12.64 -0.45
C VAL A 108 6.83 13.63 -0.86
N ARG A 109 6.75 14.80 -0.21
CA ARG A 109 5.77 15.84 -0.56
C ARG A 109 5.87 16.26 -2.02
N ARG A 110 7.08 16.51 -2.51
CA ARG A 110 7.31 16.88 -3.92
C ARG A 110 7.09 15.71 -4.88
N GLY A 111 7.36 14.49 -4.45
CA GLY A 111 7.07 13.26 -5.20
C GLY A 111 5.58 13.09 -5.40
N LEU A 112 4.79 13.17 -4.32
CA LEU A 112 3.33 13.07 -4.35
C LEU A 112 2.70 14.14 -5.23
N ALA A 113 3.20 15.38 -5.17
CA ALA A 113 2.70 16.48 -6.01
C ALA A 113 2.95 16.28 -7.52
N GLY A 114 3.84 15.36 -7.89
CA GLY A 114 4.19 15.05 -9.29
C GLY A 114 3.58 13.76 -9.83
N LEU A 115 2.72 13.08 -9.06
CA LEU A 115 2.06 11.85 -9.50
C LEU A 115 0.86 12.15 -10.41
N ASP A 116 0.74 11.38 -11.48
CA ASP A 116 -0.42 11.37 -12.37
C ASP A 116 -0.93 9.94 -12.53
N VAL A 117 -2.24 9.72 -12.34
CA VAL A 117 -2.82 8.37 -12.27
C VAL A 117 -3.08 7.84 -13.68
N ASP A 118 -2.53 6.67 -14.00
CA ASP A 118 -2.91 5.93 -15.22
C ASP A 118 -4.11 5.02 -14.93
N ARG A 119 -5.30 5.59 -15.08
CA ARG A 119 -6.57 4.87 -14.92
C ARG A 119 -6.68 3.68 -15.88
N ALA A 120 -6.18 3.80 -17.10
CA ALA A 120 -6.28 2.74 -18.08
C ALA A 120 -5.39 1.54 -17.71
N ALA A 121 -4.21 1.78 -17.11
CA ALA A 121 -3.38 0.71 -16.57
C ALA A 121 -4.07 -0.03 -15.42
N LEU A 122 -4.67 0.70 -14.48
CA LEU A 122 -5.44 0.11 -13.37
C LEU A 122 -6.62 -0.73 -13.85
N GLU A 123 -7.40 -0.21 -14.80
CA GLU A 123 -8.57 -0.92 -15.36
C GLU A 123 -8.16 -2.19 -16.11
N ARG A 124 -7.06 -2.15 -16.87
CA ARG A 124 -6.52 -3.35 -17.55
C ARG A 124 -6.06 -4.42 -16.57
N ASP A 125 -5.37 -4.04 -15.49
CA ASP A 125 -4.93 -5.02 -14.50
C ASP A 125 -6.12 -5.64 -13.77
N LEU A 126 -7.13 -4.84 -13.40
CA LEU A 126 -8.36 -5.35 -12.79
C LEU A 126 -9.10 -6.32 -13.72
N ASP A 127 -9.29 -5.96 -15.00
CA ASP A 127 -9.97 -6.83 -15.96
C ASP A 127 -9.19 -8.12 -16.29
N ALA A 128 -7.87 -8.13 -16.06
CA ALA A 128 -7.05 -9.31 -16.24
C ALA A 128 -7.12 -10.31 -15.07
N ASN A 129 -7.65 -9.93 -13.90
CA ASN A 129 -7.56 -10.71 -12.66
C ASN A 129 -8.94 -10.95 -12.03
N TRP A 130 -9.83 -11.66 -12.74
CA TRP A 130 -11.19 -11.97 -12.28
C TRP A 130 -11.23 -12.91 -11.07
N GLU A 131 -10.16 -13.68 -10.83
CA GLU A 131 -10.04 -14.63 -9.74
C GLU A 131 -10.26 -13.99 -8.35
N VAL A 132 -10.03 -12.68 -8.23
CA VAL A 132 -10.25 -11.92 -6.98
C VAL A 132 -11.71 -11.95 -6.49
N LEU A 133 -12.67 -12.12 -7.41
CA LEU A 133 -14.09 -12.25 -7.05
C LEU A 133 -14.42 -13.59 -6.39
N GLY A 134 -13.48 -14.54 -6.38
CA GLY A 134 -13.64 -15.81 -5.72
C GLY A 134 -13.97 -15.67 -4.23
N GLU A 135 -13.36 -14.71 -3.53
CA GLU A 135 -13.66 -14.43 -2.12
C GLU A 135 -15.13 -14.03 -1.93
N ALA A 136 -15.67 -13.16 -2.80
CA ALA A 136 -17.06 -12.72 -2.74
C ALA A 136 -18.02 -13.89 -2.93
N ILE A 137 -17.74 -14.76 -3.90
CA ILE A 137 -18.54 -15.96 -4.20
C ILE A 137 -18.49 -16.93 -3.01
N GLN A 138 -17.29 -17.22 -2.50
CA GLN A 138 -17.11 -18.10 -1.34
C GLN A 138 -17.88 -17.59 -0.12
N THR A 139 -17.84 -16.27 0.13
CA THR A 139 -18.54 -15.64 1.25
C THR A 139 -20.05 -15.72 1.08
N ALA A 140 -20.57 -15.49 -0.13
CA ALA A 140 -21.99 -15.63 -0.43
C ALA A 140 -22.49 -17.07 -0.24
N MET A 141 -21.71 -18.06 -0.69
CA MET A 141 -22.04 -19.48 -0.46
C MET A 141 -22.07 -19.83 1.03
N ARG A 142 -21.10 -19.33 1.83
CA ARG A 142 -21.11 -19.52 3.29
C ARG A 142 -22.36 -18.93 3.92
N ALA A 143 -22.76 -17.72 3.51
CA ALA A 143 -23.99 -17.09 3.99
C ALA A 143 -25.25 -17.90 3.60
N ALA A 144 -25.31 -18.39 2.36
CA ALA A 144 -26.41 -19.22 1.88
C ALA A 144 -26.50 -20.56 2.62
N ALA A 145 -25.36 -21.18 2.94
CA ALA A 145 -25.31 -22.40 3.75
C ALA A 145 -25.91 -22.18 5.15
N VAL A 146 -25.56 -21.07 5.82
CA VAL A 146 -26.13 -20.69 7.12
C VAL A 146 -27.63 -20.43 7.02
N ALA A 147 -28.10 -19.89 5.89
CA ALA A 147 -29.52 -19.69 5.61
C ALA A 147 -30.27 -20.99 5.22
N GLY A 148 -29.60 -22.14 5.19
CA GLY A 148 -30.21 -23.44 4.88
C GLY A 148 -30.40 -23.73 3.40
N VAL A 149 -29.71 -23.02 2.51
CA VAL A 149 -29.75 -23.30 1.06
C VAL A 149 -28.99 -24.61 0.78
N PRO A 150 -29.64 -25.64 0.19
CA PRO A 150 -28.99 -26.92 -0.09
C PRO A 150 -27.81 -26.78 -1.06
N GLY A 151 -26.82 -27.68 -0.93
CA GLY A 151 -25.72 -27.75 -1.89
C GLY A 151 -24.67 -26.64 -1.77
N MET A 152 -24.66 -25.90 -0.67
CA MET A 152 -23.69 -24.83 -0.36
C MET A 152 -22.48 -25.29 0.48
N GLU A 153 -22.31 -26.60 0.61
CA GLU A 153 -21.18 -27.22 1.31
C GLU A 153 -19.85 -27.02 0.54
N ASP A 154 -18.74 -27.03 1.28
CA ASP A 154 -17.37 -26.88 0.79
C ASP A 154 -17.09 -25.75 -0.24
N PRO A 155 -17.46 -24.48 0.02
CA PRO A 155 -17.28 -23.37 -0.92
C PRO A 155 -15.83 -23.16 -1.40
N TYR A 156 -14.86 -23.42 -0.53
CA TYR A 156 -13.44 -23.26 -0.83
C TYR A 156 -12.96 -24.26 -1.89
N GLU A 157 -13.29 -25.54 -1.74
CA GLU A 157 -12.82 -26.57 -2.67
C GLU A 157 -13.47 -26.41 -4.06
N ARG A 158 -14.76 -26.03 -4.11
CA ARG A 158 -15.43 -25.73 -5.38
C ARG A 158 -14.79 -24.55 -6.13
N LEU A 159 -14.42 -23.49 -5.42
CA LEU A 159 -13.75 -22.34 -6.02
C LEU A 159 -12.30 -22.66 -6.46
N LYS A 160 -11.61 -23.48 -5.66
CA LYS A 160 -10.27 -23.96 -5.96
C LYS A 160 -10.26 -24.81 -7.23
N GLU A 161 -11.27 -25.65 -7.45
CA GLU A 161 -11.41 -26.41 -8.70
C GLU A 161 -11.57 -25.50 -9.93
N LEU A 162 -12.31 -24.39 -9.80
CA LEU A 162 -12.49 -23.42 -10.90
C LEU A 162 -11.18 -22.71 -11.28
N THR A 163 -10.39 -22.34 -10.27
CA THR A 163 -9.19 -21.48 -10.39
C THR A 163 -7.89 -22.27 -10.58
N ARG A 164 -7.90 -23.61 -10.43
CA ARG A 164 -6.68 -24.41 -10.46
C ARG A 164 -6.07 -24.49 -11.86
N GLY A 165 -4.87 -23.93 -12.01
CA GLY A 165 -4.01 -24.14 -13.18
C GLY A 165 -4.43 -23.41 -14.45
N ARG A 166 -5.40 -22.49 -14.39
CA ARG A 166 -5.83 -21.66 -15.52
C ARG A 166 -6.25 -20.27 -15.06
N ARG A 167 -6.14 -19.29 -15.96
CA ARG A 167 -6.74 -17.96 -15.79
C ARG A 167 -8.25 -18.10 -15.90
N VAL A 168 -8.98 -17.41 -15.02
CA VAL A 168 -10.44 -17.41 -15.00
C VAL A 168 -10.93 -16.13 -15.65
N THR A 169 -11.86 -16.27 -16.60
CA THR A 169 -12.51 -15.12 -17.23
C THR A 169 -13.79 -14.72 -16.50
N GLY A 170 -14.31 -13.53 -16.78
CA GLY A 170 -15.62 -13.14 -16.27
C GLY A 170 -16.75 -14.06 -16.75
N GLU A 171 -16.63 -14.66 -17.93
CA GLU A 171 -17.60 -15.64 -18.43
C GLU A 171 -17.55 -16.94 -17.62
N ASP A 172 -16.35 -17.44 -17.31
CA ASP A 172 -16.15 -18.62 -16.47
C ASP A 172 -16.79 -18.44 -15.09
N LEU A 173 -16.61 -17.28 -14.46
CA LEU A 173 -17.21 -16.99 -13.16
C LEU A 173 -18.72 -16.89 -13.21
N ARG A 174 -19.28 -16.24 -14.24
CA ARG A 174 -20.74 -16.15 -14.40
C ARG A 174 -21.37 -17.52 -14.63
N ALA A 175 -20.73 -18.36 -15.45
CA ALA A 175 -21.16 -19.74 -15.66
C ALA A 175 -21.08 -20.56 -14.36
N PHE A 176 -20.00 -20.39 -13.59
CA PHE A 176 -19.85 -21.01 -12.28
C PHE A 176 -20.97 -20.60 -11.32
N VAL A 177 -21.22 -19.30 -11.16
CA VAL A 177 -22.27 -18.76 -10.27
C VAL A 177 -23.65 -19.29 -10.65
N ALA A 178 -23.97 -19.36 -11.94
CA ALA A 178 -25.24 -19.93 -12.42
C ALA A 178 -25.42 -21.41 -12.04
N GLY A 179 -24.32 -22.17 -11.94
CA GLY A 179 -24.31 -23.58 -11.55
C GLY A 179 -24.36 -23.84 -10.04
N LEU A 180 -24.24 -22.82 -9.19
CA LEU A 180 -24.15 -23.01 -7.73
C LEU A 180 -25.50 -23.29 -7.06
N GLY A 181 -26.62 -22.92 -7.67
CA GLY A 181 -27.94 -23.01 -7.03
C GLY A 181 -28.16 -21.98 -5.91
N LEU A 182 -27.51 -20.81 -6.02
CA LEU A 182 -27.73 -19.69 -5.10
C LEU A 182 -29.13 -19.08 -5.30
N PRO A 183 -29.68 -18.41 -4.27
CA PRO A 183 -30.89 -17.59 -4.44
C PRO A 183 -30.74 -16.58 -5.59
N ASP A 184 -31.81 -16.35 -6.36
CA ASP A 184 -31.78 -15.55 -7.59
C ASP A 184 -31.21 -14.14 -7.38
N ASP A 185 -31.56 -13.49 -6.27
CA ASP A 185 -31.07 -12.15 -5.91
C ASP A 185 -29.56 -12.15 -5.63
N VAL A 186 -29.05 -13.19 -4.97
CA VAL A 186 -27.61 -13.37 -4.69
C VAL A 186 -26.84 -13.69 -5.96
N ALA A 187 -27.35 -14.61 -6.77
CA ALA A 187 -26.74 -14.99 -8.04
C ALA A 187 -26.67 -13.81 -9.02
N ALA A 188 -27.74 -13.01 -9.10
CA ALA A 188 -27.77 -11.80 -9.92
C ALA A 188 -26.73 -10.77 -9.46
N ARG A 189 -26.62 -10.53 -8.13
CA ARG A 189 -25.63 -9.61 -7.57
C ARG A 189 -24.21 -10.06 -7.87
N LEU A 190 -23.88 -11.33 -7.66
CA LEU A 190 -22.55 -11.88 -7.96
C LEU A 190 -22.24 -11.81 -9.45
N SER A 191 -23.21 -12.09 -10.32
CA SER A 191 -23.03 -12.05 -11.78
C SER A 191 -22.79 -10.63 -12.31
N ALA A 192 -23.26 -9.61 -11.59
CA ALA A 192 -23.03 -8.20 -11.90
C ALA A 192 -21.70 -7.65 -11.35
N LEU A 193 -20.98 -8.40 -10.50
CA LEU A 193 -19.69 -7.97 -9.99
C LEU A 193 -18.63 -8.00 -11.09
N THR A 194 -17.71 -7.05 -11.00
CA THR A 194 -16.45 -7.01 -11.73
C THR A 194 -15.33 -6.72 -10.73
N PRO A 195 -14.06 -7.06 -11.02
CA PRO A 195 -12.95 -6.67 -10.16
C PRO A 195 -12.95 -5.16 -9.86
N ALA A 196 -13.29 -4.32 -10.84
CA ALA A 196 -13.35 -2.88 -10.68
C ALA A 196 -14.51 -2.37 -9.78
N THR A 197 -15.59 -3.14 -9.63
CA THR A 197 -16.72 -2.77 -8.77
C THR A 197 -16.69 -3.46 -7.40
N TYR A 198 -15.81 -4.44 -7.21
CA TYR A 198 -15.61 -5.14 -5.93
C TYR A 198 -14.60 -4.41 -5.02
N THR A 199 -14.89 -3.15 -4.71
CA THR A 199 -14.02 -2.28 -3.89
C THR A 199 -14.53 -2.11 -2.45
N GLY A 200 -15.58 -2.83 -2.06
CA GLY A 200 -16.18 -2.76 -0.72
C GLY A 200 -16.53 -1.34 -0.30
N LEU A 201 -16.00 -0.90 0.84
CA LEU A 201 -16.23 0.43 1.41
C LEU A 201 -15.15 1.46 1.04
N ALA A 202 -14.22 1.14 0.14
CA ALA A 202 -13.01 1.94 -0.10
C ALA A 202 -13.30 3.44 -0.31
N ALA A 203 -14.15 3.80 -1.27
CA ALA A 203 -14.49 5.20 -1.54
C ALA A 203 -15.17 5.89 -0.34
N ARG A 204 -16.09 5.20 0.34
CA ARG A 204 -16.81 5.73 1.50
C ARG A 204 -15.89 6.02 2.69
N LEU A 205 -14.86 5.19 2.89
CA LEU A 205 -13.87 5.40 3.96
C LEU A 205 -13.03 6.64 3.68
N VAL A 206 -12.68 6.91 2.41
CA VAL A 206 -11.98 8.13 1.99
C VAL A 206 -12.88 9.36 2.18
N GLU A 207 -14.12 9.31 1.73
CA GLU A 207 -15.10 10.40 1.91
C GLU A 207 -15.24 10.76 3.39
N ARG A 208 -15.47 9.76 4.25
CA ARG A 208 -15.58 9.96 5.70
C ARG A 208 -14.32 10.56 6.33
N PHE A 209 -13.14 10.20 5.85
CA PHE A 209 -11.88 10.76 6.35
C PHE A 209 -11.70 12.23 5.95
N LEU A 210 -12.14 12.62 4.74
CA LEU A 210 -12.02 13.99 4.24
C LEU A 210 -13.07 14.94 4.83
N GLU A 211 -14.20 14.42 5.31
CA GLU A 211 -15.24 15.19 6.00
C GLU A 211 -14.93 15.46 7.48
N ALA A 212 -14.00 14.70 8.07
CA ALA A 212 -13.62 14.77 9.49
C ALA A 212 -12.53 15.83 9.74
#